data_AF-A0A858X2E5-F1
#
_entry.id   AF-A0A858X2E5-F1
#
_cell.length_a   1.000
_cell.length_b   1.000
_cell.length_c   1.000
_cell.angle_alpha   90.00
_cell.angle_beta   90.00
_cell.angle_gamma   90.00
#
_symmetry.space_group_name_H-M   'P 1'
#
loop_
_entity.id
_entity.type
_entity.pdbx_description
1 polymer ?
#
loop_
_entity_poly.entity_id
_entity_poly.type
_entity_poly.pdbx_seq_one_letter_code
_entity_poly.pdbx_strand_id
1 'polypeptide(L)' 'MPLGHPLILVERIVYLANGQPAYSSRAYYRADSVQFRRRIQRGRADKVIRAAAE' A
#
# COMPACT_ATOMS: atom_id res chain seq x y z
N MET A 1 7.07 -0.17 23.15
CA MET A 1 6.12 -1.28 23.01
C MET A 1 6.77 -2.53 23.59
N PRO A 2 6.01 -3.41 24.25
CA PRO A 2 6.52 -4.72 24.66
C PRO A 2 7.03 -5.52 23.46
N LEU A 3 8.02 -6.38 23.69
CA LEU A 3 8.47 -7.33 22.68
C LEU A 3 7.30 -8.24 22.26
N GLY A 4 7.15 -8.50 20.96
CA GLY A 4 6.06 -9.31 20.43
C GLY A 4 4.72 -8.59 20.24
N HIS A 5 4.63 -7.28 20.52
CA HIS A 5 3.42 -6.52 20.24
C HIS A 5 3.13 -6.48 18.73
N PRO A 6 1.88 -6.75 18.29
CA PRO A 6 1.54 -6.76 16.87
C PRO A 6 1.74 -5.39 16.20
N LEU A 7 2.47 -5.40 15.09
CA LEU A 7 2.70 -4.22 14.26
C LEU A 7 2.14 -4.45 12.85
N ILE A 8 1.69 -3.36 12.24
CA ILE A 8 1.33 -3.32 10.83
C ILE A 8 2.46 -2.62 10.10
N LEU A 9 3.14 -3.35 9.22
CA LEU A 9 4.11 -2.77 8.32
C LEU A 9 3.40 -2.25 7.07
N VAL A 10 3.59 -0.98 6.76
CA VAL A 10 3.07 -0.36 5.54
C VAL A 10 4.24 0.13 4.70
N GLU A 11 4.24 -0.27 3.44
CA GLU A 11 5.09 0.28 2.40
C GLU A 11 4.23 1.12 1.45
N ARG A 12 4.70 2.33 1.14
CA ARG A 12 3.99 3.26 0.26
C ARG A 12 4.93 3.75 -0.83
N ILE A 13 4.56 3.46 -2.07
CA ILE A 13 5.18 4.01 -3.28
C ILE A 13 4.19 5.01 -3.89
N VAL A 14 4.65 6.24 -4.10
CA VAL A 14 3.89 7.30 -4.76
C VAL A 14 4.34 7.38 -6.21
N TYR A 15 3.38 7.34 -7.12
CA TYR A 15 3.62 7.46 -8.55
C TYR A 15 3.14 8.82 -9.04
N LEU A 16 3.91 9.41 -9.96
CA LEU A 16 3.51 10.57 -10.73
C LEU A 16 2.41 10.20 -11.75
N ALA A 17 1.76 11.20 -12.33
CA ALA A 17 0.75 10.99 -13.37
C ALA A 17 1.32 10.29 -14.63
N ASN A 18 2.62 10.40 -14.88
CA ASN A 18 3.31 9.70 -15.97
C ASN A 18 3.68 8.23 -15.62
N GLY A 19 3.22 7.72 -14.48
CA GLY A 19 3.49 6.35 -14.04
C GLY A 19 4.87 6.11 -13.42
N GLN A 20 5.73 7.13 -13.34
CA GLN A 20 7.05 6.99 -12.71
C GLN A 20 6.97 7.10 -11.19
N PRO A 21 7.76 6.32 -10.43
CA PRO A 21 7.81 6.43 -8.99
C PRO A 21 8.45 7.76 -8.57
N ALA A 22 7.80 8.50 -7.69
CA ALA A 22 8.29 9.75 -7.11
C ALA A 22 8.93 9.55 -5.72
N TYR A 23 8.36 8.65 -4.92
CA TYR A 23 8.72 8.53 -3.51
C TYR A 23 8.38 7.14 -2.97
N SER A 24 9.27 6.59 -2.14
CA SER A 24 9.03 5.36 -1.39
C SER A 24 9.23 5.61 0.10
N SER A 25 8.36 5.02 0.92
CA SER A 25 8.47 5.08 2.38
C SER A 25 7.99 3.79 3.02
N ARG A 26 8.54 3.52 4.21
CA ARG A 26 8.20 2.37 5.03
C ARG A 26 7.89 2.84 6.44
N ALA A 27 6.78 2.38 7.01
CA ALA A 27 6.36 2.75 8.36
C ALA A 27 5.80 1.54 9.11
N TYR A 28 6.03 1.49 10.42
CA TYR A 28 5.43 0.52 11.32
C TYR A 28 4.37 1.24 12.16
N TYR A 29 3.15 0.70 12.18
CA TYR A 29 2.07 1.17 13.02
C TYR A 29 1.78 0.15 14.11
N ARG A 30 1.43 0.61 15.32
CA ARG A 30 0.95 -0.30 16.36
C ARG A 30 -0.47 -0.73 16.01
N ALA A 31 -0.72 -2.03 15.94
CA ALA A 31 -2.01 -2.56 15.50
C ALA A 31 -3.18 -2.18 16.42
N ASP A 32 -2.91 -1.81 17.68
CA ASP A 32 -3.89 -1.37 18.67
C ASP A 32 -4.23 0.13 18.59
N SER A 33 -3.45 0.90 17.82
CA SER A 33 -3.61 2.36 17.71
C SER A 33 -4.22 2.82 16.39
N VAL A 34 -4.32 1.93 15.40
CA VAL A 34 -4.76 2.29 14.04
C VAL A 34 -5.81 1.33 13.49
N GLN A 35 -6.71 1.86 12.67
CA GLN A 35 -7.64 1.07 11.88
C GLN A 35 -7.59 1.53 10.41
N PHE A 36 -7.16 0.65 9.51
CA PHE A 36 -7.19 0.91 8.07
C PHE A 36 -8.55 0.52 7.50
N ARG A 37 -9.28 1.49 6.92
CA ARG A 37 -10.55 1.25 6.22
C ARG A 37 -10.38 1.61 4.75
N ARG A 38 -10.70 0.68 3.84
CA ARG A 38 -10.73 0.92 2.40
C ARG A 38 -12.09 0.48 1.86
N ARG A 39 -12.76 1.38 1.15
CA ARG A 39 -13.94 1.01 0.35
C ARG A 39 -13.45 0.49 -1.00
N ILE A 40 -13.69 -0.78 -1.25
CA ILE A 40 -13.46 -1.37 -2.57
C ILE A 40 -14.74 -1.13 -3.37
N GLN A 41 -14.64 -0.32 -4.40
CA GLN A 41 -15.71 -0.17 -5.38
C GLN A 41 -15.48 -1.19 -6.49
N ARG A 42 -16.55 -1.84 -6.93
CA ARG A 42 -16.51 -2.74 -8.09
C ARG A 42 -16.34 -1.88 -9.34
N GLY A 43 -15.10 -1.60 -9.72
CA GLY A 43 -14.76 -1.07 -11.03
C GLY A 43 -14.86 -2.15 -12.10
N ARG A 44 -15.16 -1.76 -13.34
CA ARG A 44 -14.99 -2.63 -14.51
C ARG A 44 -13.52 -3.07 -14.53
N ALA A 45 -13.27 -4.35 -14.76
CA ALA A 45 -11.92 -4.90 -14.81
C ALA A 45 -11.21 -4.39 -16.07
N ASP A 46 -10.65 -3.19 -16.01
CA ASP A 46 -9.73 -2.73 -17.04
C ASP A 46 -8.42 -3.48 -16.84
N LYS A 47 -8.12 -4.34 -17.82
CA LYS A 47 -6.87 -5.10 -17.95
C LYS A 47 -5.66 -4.17 -17.76
N VAL A 48 -5.12 -4.10 -16.55
CA VAL A 48 -3.78 -3.57 -16.30
C VAL A 48 -2.99 -4.61 -15.49
N ILE A 49 -2.86 -5.82 -16.05
CA ILE A 49 -1.87 -6.81 -15.61
C ILE A 49 -1.29 -7.48 -16.86
N ARG A 50 -0.64 -6.72 -17.73
CA ARG A 50 0.29 -7.21 -18.78
C ARG A 50 1.23 -6.09 -19.20
N ALA A 51 2.19 -5.73 -18.35
CA ALA A 51 3.35 -4.91 -18.74
C ALA A 51 4.53 -5.01 -17.75
N ALA A 52 4.71 -6.17 -17.12
CA ALA A 52 5.87 -6.41 -16.24
C ALA A 52 6.49 -7.80 -16.45
N ALA A 53 6.34 -8.35 -17.66
CA ALA A 53 6.99 -9.58 -18.09
C ALA A 53 7.22 -9.52 -19.61
N GLU A 54 8.09 -8.60 -20.02
CA GLU A 54 8.87 -8.65 -21.27
C GLU A 54 10.22 -7.99 -21.00
#